data_AF-A0A6A4B498-F1
#
_entry.id   AF-A0A6A4B498-F1
#
_cell.length_a   1.000
_cell.length_b   1.000
_cell.length_c   1.000
_cell.angle_alpha   90.00
_cell.angle_beta   90.00
_cell.angle_gamma   90.00
#
_symmetry.space_group_name_H-M   'P 1'
#
loop_
_entity.id
_entity.type
_entity.pdbx_description
1 polymer ?
#
loop_
_entity_poly.entity_id
_entity_poly.type
_entity_poly.pdbx_seq_one_letter_code
_entity_poly.pdbx_strand_id
1 'polypeptide(L)'
;MQRHVLRQVPRVQASAFAVKSAATAAKASPLLLTRHFSAKVPVKQTNLLINGEFVPSVKGKTFETFNPATEEKIADVAEGGTADI
;
A
#
# COMPACT_ATOMS: atom_id res chain seq x y z
N MET A 1 -31.14 -43.43 62.34
CA MET A 1 -30.36 -44.42 61.59
C MET A 1 -30.31 -44.00 60.13
N GLN A 2 -29.10 -43.94 59.56
CA GLN A 2 -28.76 -43.82 58.14
C GLN A 2 -28.95 -42.46 57.44
N ARG A 3 -27.83 -41.73 57.36
CA ARG A 3 -27.55 -40.60 56.47
C ARG A 3 -27.21 -41.15 55.09
N HIS A 4 -27.99 -40.85 54.05
CA HIS A 4 -27.62 -41.14 52.66
C HIS A 4 -27.17 -39.87 51.92
N VAL A 5 -25.88 -39.61 52.11
CA VAL A 5 -24.84 -39.10 51.19
C VAL A 5 -25.32 -38.42 49.89
N LEU A 6 -25.21 -37.09 49.87
CA LEU A 6 -25.19 -36.28 48.65
C LEU A 6 -23.98 -36.68 47.80
N ARG A 7 -24.22 -37.14 46.56
CA ARG A 7 -23.19 -37.36 45.54
C ARG A 7 -22.45 -36.04 45.27
N GLN A 8 -21.27 -35.89 45.85
CA GLN A 8 -20.35 -34.82 45.50
C GLN A 8 -19.78 -35.11 44.11
N VAL A 9 -20.02 -34.20 43.18
CA VAL A 9 -19.43 -34.23 41.84
C VAL A 9 -17.96 -33.80 41.98
N PRO A 10 -16.99 -34.51 41.37
CA PRO A 10 -15.59 -34.10 41.45
C PRO A 10 -15.44 -32.72 40.80
N ARG A 11 -15.08 -31.73 41.63
CA ARG A 11 -14.68 -30.39 41.20
C ARG A 11 -13.36 -30.56 40.44
N VAL A 12 -13.45 -30.68 39.11
CA VAL A 12 -12.27 -30.70 38.23
C VAL A 12 -11.55 -29.37 38.42
N GLN A 13 -10.41 -29.43 39.13
CA GLN A 13 -9.48 -28.33 39.22
C GLN A 13 -8.89 -28.14 37.82
N ALA A 14 -9.19 -27.01 37.17
CA ALA A 14 -8.49 -26.60 35.97
C ALA A 14 -7.03 -26.31 36.34
N SER A 15 -6.17 -27.31 36.21
CA SER A 15 -4.73 -27.15 36.25
C SER A 15 -4.33 -26.28 35.07
N ALA A 16 -3.73 -25.14 35.38
CA ALA A 16 -3.14 -24.24 34.41
C ALA A 16 -2.09 -24.99 33.58
N PHE A 17 -2.45 -25.36 32.35
CA PHE A 17 -1.51 -25.79 31.34
C PHE A 17 -0.67 -24.57 30.93
N ALA A 18 0.43 -24.37 31.65
CA ALA A 18 1.53 -23.52 31.23
C ALA A 18 2.23 -24.18 30.04
N VAL A 19 1.65 -24.05 28.85
CA VAL A 19 2.36 -24.35 27.61
C VAL A 19 3.21 -23.13 27.28
N LYS A 20 4.48 -23.19 27.66
CA LYS A 20 5.54 -22.38 27.03
C LYS A 20 5.63 -22.81 25.56
N SER A 21 4.80 -22.26 24.69
CA SER A 21 4.96 -22.42 23.23
C SER A 21 5.80 -21.25 22.69
N ALA A 22 7.09 -21.28 23.01
CA ALA A 22 8.08 -20.50 22.29
C ALA A 22 8.66 -21.39 21.20
N ALA A 23 8.05 -21.37 20.02
CA ALA A 23 8.69 -21.67 18.73
C ALA A 23 7.65 -21.62 17.60
N THR A 24 7.99 -20.87 16.56
CA THR A 24 7.56 -21.09 15.17
C THR A 24 6.16 -20.61 14.78
N ALA A 25 6.02 -19.30 14.59
CA ALA A 25 5.10 -18.76 13.58
C ALA A 25 5.64 -17.47 12.94
N ALA A 26 6.94 -17.41 12.65
CA ALA A 26 7.51 -16.43 11.72
C ALA A 26 7.45 -16.99 10.28
N LYS A 27 6.26 -17.40 9.82
CA LYS A 27 6.05 -17.80 8.43
C LYS A 27 4.60 -17.61 8.00
N ALA A 28 4.14 -16.38 8.13
CA ALA A 28 3.16 -15.83 7.22
C ALA A 28 3.55 -14.37 7.06
N SER A 29 4.49 -14.08 6.16
CA SER A 29 4.50 -12.76 5.55
C SER A 29 3.13 -12.65 4.88
N PRO A 30 2.19 -11.82 5.35
CA PRO A 30 1.19 -11.40 4.41
C PRO A 30 2.02 -10.61 3.42
N LEU A 31 2.18 -11.12 2.20
CA LEU A 31 2.40 -10.27 1.04
C LEU A 31 1.13 -9.41 0.91
N LEU A 32 0.88 -8.55 1.91
CA LEU A 32 0.29 -7.26 1.68
C LEU A 32 1.24 -6.66 0.67
N LEU A 33 0.85 -6.77 -0.59
CA LEU A 33 1.39 -5.96 -1.64
C LEU A 33 1.16 -4.54 -1.12
N THR A 34 2.13 -3.99 -0.38
CA THR A 34 2.11 -2.61 0.07
C THR A 34 2.10 -1.85 -1.23
N ARG A 35 0.91 -1.49 -1.71
CA ARG A 35 0.78 -0.69 -2.92
C ARG A 35 1.44 0.62 -2.55
N HIS A 36 2.64 0.83 -3.07
CA HIS A 36 3.36 2.08 -2.93
C HIS A 36 2.65 3.07 -3.86
N PHE A 37 1.50 3.59 -3.40
CA PHE A 37 0.72 4.59 -4.12
C PHE A 37 1.43 5.94 -4.20
N SER A 38 2.45 6.15 -3.34
CA SER A 38 3.12 7.42 -3.14
C SER A 38 4.63 7.27 -3.13
N ALA A 39 5.19 6.57 -4.13
CA ALA A 39 6.63 6.66 -4.40
C ALA A 39 6.85 7.74 -5.47
N LYS A 40 7.76 8.69 -5.22
CA LYS A 40 8.12 9.72 -6.20
C LYS A 40 8.93 9.09 -7.33
N VAL A 41 8.34 8.96 -8.51
CA VAL A 41 8.99 8.38 -9.69
C VAL A 41 9.61 9.49 -10.55
N PRO A 42 10.85 9.33 -11.06
CA PRO A 42 11.44 10.31 -11.97
C PRO A 42 10.70 10.35 -13.30
N VAL A 43 10.33 11.56 -13.74
CA VAL A 43 9.70 11.80 -15.05
C VAL A 43 10.77 11.74 -16.14
N LYS A 44 10.54 10.93 -17.18
CA LYS A 44 11.54 10.69 -18.25
C LYS A 44 11.45 11.68 -19.40
N GLN A 45 10.25 12.15 -19.73
CA GLN A 45 10.01 13.02 -20.87
C GLN A 45 8.70 13.78 -20.71
N THR A 46 8.68 15.04 -21.15
CA THR A 46 7.56 15.98 -21.01
C THR A 46 7.24 16.74 -22.30
N ASN A 47 8.03 16.54 -23.36
CA ASN A 47 7.85 17.14 -24.68
C ASN A 47 6.78 16.43 -25.52
N LEU A 48 6.37 17.06 -26.63
CA LEU A 48 5.40 16.51 -27.58
C LEU A 48 6.03 15.37 -28.38
N LEU A 49 5.32 14.25 -28.55
CA LEU A 49 5.77 13.14 -29.37
C LEU A 49 5.16 13.26 -30.77
N ILE A 50 5.96 13.73 -31.73
CA ILE A 50 5.54 13.95 -33.12
C ILE A 50 6.45 13.11 -34.03
N ASN A 51 5.86 12.28 -34.89
CA ASN A 51 6.58 11.36 -35.78
C ASN A 51 7.59 10.43 -35.07
N GLY A 52 7.34 10.08 -33.81
CA GLY A 52 8.22 9.20 -33.02
C GLY A 52 9.40 9.92 -32.35
N GLU A 53 9.51 11.24 -32.51
CA GLU A 53 10.52 12.08 -31.86
C GLU A 53 9.89 13.01 -30.83
N PHE A 54 10.66 13.34 -29.79
CA PHE A 54 10.23 14.26 -28.75
C PHE A 54 10.67 15.69 -29.08
N VAL A 55 9.71 16.53 -29.45
CA VAL A 55 9.92 17.89 -29.92
C VAL A 55 9.31 18.87 -28.90
N PRO A 56 9.98 19.99 -28.58
CA PRO A 56 9.37 21.04 -27.75
C PRO A 56 8.16 21.66 -28.46
N SER A 57 7.23 22.23 -27.69
CA SER A 57 6.12 23.01 -28.24
C SER A 57 6.65 24.16 -29.11
N VAL A 58 6.06 24.39 -30.28
CA VAL A 58 6.43 25.49 -31.20
C VAL A 58 6.34 26.86 -30.51
N LYS A 59 5.40 27.03 -29.57
CA LYS A 59 5.23 28.27 -28.80
C LYS A 59 6.05 28.29 -27.50
N GLY A 60 6.73 27.20 -27.16
CA GLY A 60 7.51 27.05 -25.93
C GLY A 60 6.68 27.12 -24.64
N LYS A 61 5.36 26.98 -24.73
CA LYS A 61 4.47 27.01 -23.56
C LYS A 61 4.48 25.65 -22.86
N THR A 62 4.32 25.70 -21.55
CA THR A 62 4.24 24.51 -20.70
C THR A 62 3.12 24.69 -19.68
N PHE A 63 2.61 23.57 -19.16
CA PHE A 63 1.65 23.56 -18.07
C PHE A 63 2.13 22.66 -16.93
N GLU A 64 1.84 23.08 -15.70
CA GLU A 64 2.22 22.34 -14.49
C GLU A 64 1.24 21.18 -14.28
N THR A 65 1.78 20.00 -13.97
CA THR A 65 0.98 18.83 -13.57
C THR A 65 1.19 18.53 -12.10
N PHE A 66 0.10 18.25 -11.39
CA PHE A 66 0.11 18.02 -9.95
C PHE A 66 -0.32 16.59 -9.60
N ASN A 67 0.21 16.09 -8.50
CA ASN A 67 -0.20 14.81 -7.93
C ASN A 67 -1.56 14.98 -7.23
N PRO A 68 -2.63 14.26 -7.61
CA PRO A 68 -3.94 14.41 -6.99
C PRO A 68 -4.00 13.99 -5.52
N ALA A 69 -3.00 13.23 -5.02
CA ALA A 69 -2.96 12.78 -3.63
C ALA A 69 -2.21 13.76 -2.70
N THR A 70 -1.25 14.52 -3.22
CA THR A 70 -0.37 15.39 -2.41
C THR A 70 -0.43 16.85 -2.83
N GLU A 71 -1.09 17.17 -3.94
CA GLU A 71 -1.12 18.50 -4.57
C GLU A 71 0.27 19.03 -4.93
N GLU A 72 1.30 18.18 -4.89
CA GLU A 72 2.67 18.55 -5.24
C GLU A 72 2.88 18.53 -6.76
N LYS A 73 3.68 19.47 -7.25
CA LYS A 73 4.08 19.54 -8.65
C LYS A 73 4.90 18.30 -9.06
N ILE A 74 4.47 17.64 -10.13
CA ILE A 74 5.14 16.49 -10.74
C ILE A 74 6.16 16.98 -11.78
N ALA A 75 5.68 17.71 -12.80
CA ALA A 75 6.51 18.21 -13.90
C ALA A 75 5.82 19.34 -14.69
N ASP A 76 6.62 20.03 -15.52
CA ASP A 76 6.17 20.95 -16.56
C ASP A 76 6.05 20.19 -17.89
N VAL A 77 4.84 20.07 -18.42
CA VAL A 77 4.55 19.36 -19.67
C VAL A 77 4.38 20.36 -20.81
N ALA A 78 4.90 20.05 -22.00
CA ALA A 78 4.77 20.90 -23.18
C ALA A 78 3.28 21.09 -23.55
N GLU A 79 2.85 22.34 -23.69
CA GLU A 79 1.50 22.67 -24.09
C GLU A 79 1.42 22.65 -25.63
N GLY A 80 0.69 21.67 -26.17
CA GLY A 80 0.43 21.58 -27.61
C GLY A 80 -0.57 22.65 -28.04
N GLY A 81 -0.19 23.48 -29.01
CA GLY A 81 -1.05 24.48 -29.61
C GLY A 81 -1.51 24.12 -31.02
N THR A 82 -2.26 25.00 -31.65
CA THR A 82 -2.70 24.85 -33.06
C THR A 82 -1.58 24.68 -34.08
N ALA A 83 -0.34 25.05 -33.73
CA ALA A 83 0.83 24.91 -34.59
C ALA A 83 1.49 23.52 -34.48
N ASP A 84 1.13 22.74 -33.46
CA ASP A 84 1.70 21.43 -33.15
C ASP A 84 0.75 20.27 -33.55
N ILE A 85 -0.44 20.58 -34.09
CA ILE A 85 -1.51 19.64 -34.49
C ILE A 85 -1.42 19.32 -35.98
#